data_AF-A0AAV7F5R4-F1
#
_entry.id   AF-A0AAV7F5R4-F1
#
_cell.length_a   1.000
_cell.length_b   1.000
_cell.length_c   1.000
_cell.angle_alpha   90.00
_cell.angle_beta   90.00
_cell.angle_gamma   90.00
#
_symmetry.space_group_name_H-M   'P 1'
#
loop_
_entity.id
_entity.type
_entity.pdbx_description
1 polymer ?
#
loop_
_entity_poly.entity_id
_entity_poly.type
_entity_poly.pdbx_seq_one_letter_code
_entity_poly.pdbx_strand_id
1 'polypeptide(L)'
;MAGHTILSLFLFLLLCNIDPSMSFCSLDFKLFPFEARPECLNQPSGLLPDAWTPSCCQSALEPVFQAMAIRANASRSIFLDPAQAEECSEAFQSLHNRTDLKKCRLTDFIALSAAMGICSKDVNSIASFLGLERFGALQSSCSILNTDGFSDEACLKCTDSYKESLEILEQGNGGNADHVMTQAFCSGALLVTVASFDVGSSSSVHGLFSCLWNEIPFQWPQQKSDKEGLSLSSKILLGGSIFAALLLAILTPILYKITKKKLNEESRKELKDLSVNALRRALEEEQSMPSGSSGFYIFSYAEIAKATNGFSASNLIGEGNLGKVYLGLMPSGQKVAVKQVKKETRLPDFAAVMNTVTKIRHPNLVSVIGYCDKGEQYLVYEYCAGGNLANRLLGNPSREPTSNVLTWEQRLRIAVGIARGLLFLQNNLMGKMIHGDVKLTNILLNEKLEAKLSDYALPQAKNERSSSSVDRESASQRDDRYKFGVVLLQLLTGREVINSSDHSIPDLIDEARALLLQGGDSSGLADPLLNGVYNAITFQRVLLLAIFCTAAQERERPTLEEILLKLQEARAFL
;
A
#
# COMPACT_ATOMS: atom_id res chain seq x y z
N MET A 1 -2.75 14.14 28.91
CA MET A 1 -3.38 14.52 27.62
C MET A 1 -2.38 14.99 26.55
N ALA A 2 -1.08 14.62 26.60
CA ALA A 2 -0.11 14.92 25.54
C ALA A 2 0.51 13.67 24.86
N GLY A 3 0.25 12.45 25.37
CA GLY A 3 0.75 11.19 24.80
C GLY A 3 -0.10 10.59 23.67
N HIS A 4 -1.39 10.93 23.59
CA HIS A 4 -2.32 10.35 22.60
C HIS A 4 -2.23 10.99 21.21
N THR A 5 -1.80 12.26 21.11
CA THR A 5 -1.56 12.93 19.83
C THR A 5 -0.23 12.53 19.20
N ILE A 6 0.78 12.18 20.00
CA ILE A 6 2.07 11.69 19.50
C ILE A 6 1.92 10.28 18.95
N LEU A 7 1.20 9.38 19.64
CA LEU A 7 0.96 8.02 19.12
C LEU A 7 0.09 8.02 17.86
N SER A 8 -0.86 8.95 17.75
CA SER A 8 -1.68 9.15 16.54
C SER A 8 -0.86 9.77 15.39
N LEU A 9 0.06 10.71 15.66
CA LEU A 9 0.99 11.22 14.64
C LEU A 9 2.03 10.16 14.24
N PHE A 10 2.51 9.33 15.17
CA PHE A 10 3.48 8.27 14.93
C PHE A 10 2.84 7.10 14.17
N LEU A 11 1.57 6.75 14.46
CA LEU A 11 0.78 5.80 13.66
C LEU A 11 0.36 6.38 12.30
N PHE A 12 0.02 7.67 12.22
CA PHE A 12 -0.27 8.33 10.94
C PHE A 12 1.01 8.45 10.08
N LEU A 13 2.18 8.60 10.70
CA LEU A 13 3.48 8.46 10.04
C LEU A 13 3.78 7.01 9.66
N LEU A 14 3.41 6.00 10.45
CA LEU A 14 3.51 4.57 10.09
C LEU A 14 2.56 4.16 8.95
N LEU A 15 1.41 4.83 8.81
CA LEU A 15 0.44 4.61 7.71
C LEU A 15 0.68 5.49 6.49
N CYS A 16 1.37 6.61 6.66
CA CYS A 16 1.86 7.43 5.55
C CYS A 16 3.27 7.03 5.10
N ASN A 17 4.00 6.21 5.87
CA ASN A 17 5.29 5.60 5.51
C ASN A 17 5.15 4.17 4.98
N ILE A 18 3.98 3.79 4.47
CA ILE A 18 3.94 2.82 3.37
C ILE A 18 3.41 3.58 2.17
N ASP A 19 4.31 4.41 1.65
CA ASP A 19 4.24 4.96 0.30
C ASP A 19 4.02 3.79 -0.69
N PRO A 20 3.34 3.99 -1.83
CA PRO A 20 3.32 3.00 -2.91
C PRO A 20 4.71 2.71 -3.51
N SER A 21 5.76 3.36 -3.00
CA SER A 21 7.16 3.04 -3.22
C SER A 21 7.82 2.55 -1.93
N MET A 22 7.59 1.30 -1.52
CA MET A 22 8.72 0.54 -0.98
C MET A 22 9.58 0.17 -2.19
N SER A 23 10.38 1.11 -2.69
CA SER A 23 11.60 0.75 -3.39
C SER A 23 12.52 0.16 -2.34
N PHE A 24 12.78 -1.14 -2.43
CA PHE A 24 14.06 -1.62 -1.96
C PHE A 24 15.14 -0.82 -2.68
N CYS A 25 16.30 -0.60 -2.05
CA CYS A 25 17.45 -0.06 -2.76
C CYS A 25 17.56 -0.79 -4.10
N SER A 26 17.46 -0.03 -5.19
CA SER A 26 17.39 -0.60 -6.54
C SER A 26 18.74 -1.12 -7.04
N LEU A 27 19.78 -1.02 -6.19
CA LEU A 27 21.13 -1.51 -6.43
C LEU A 27 21.35 -2.83 -5.67
N ASP A 28 21.80 -3.86 -6.39
CA ASP A 28 22.19 -5.13 -5.78
C ASP A 28 23.69 -5.16 -5.46
N PHE A 29 24.03 -4.85 -4.21
CA PHE A 29 25.41 -4.83 -3.73
C PHE A 29 26.01 -6.25 -3.53
N LYS A 30 25.23 -7.33 -3.63
CA LYS A 30 25.74 -8.70 -3.46
C LYS A 30 26.58 -9.17 -4.64
N LEU A 31 26.38 -8.57 -5.82
CA LEU A 31 27.12 -8.89 -7.04
C LEU A 31 28.55 -8.34 -7.05
N PHE A 32 28.81 -7.29 -6.24
CA PHE A 32 30.09 -6.59 -6.17
C PHE A 32 30.50 -6.42 -4.71
N PRO A 33 31.07 -7.47 -4.09
CA PRO A 33 31.46 -7.41 -2.68
C PRO A 33 32.51 -6.32 -2.46
N PHE A 34 32.24 -5.39 -1.56
CA PHE A 34 33.19 -4.35 -1.18
C PHE A 34 34.20 -4.86 -0.16
N GLU A 35 35.49 -4.80 -0.51
CA GLU A 35 36.61 -4.94 0.41
C GLU A 35 37.29 -3.58 0.60
N ALA A 36 37.27 -3.05 1.83
CA ALA A 36 37.97 -1.81 2.13
C ALA A 36 39.49 -2.03 2.02
N ARG A 37 40.21 -1.03 1.50
CA ARG A 37 41.68 -1.07 1.39
C ARG A 37 42.31 -1.38 2.76
N PRO A 38 43.42 -2.15 2.81
CA PRO A 38 44.06 -2.54 4.07
C PRO A 38 44.42 -1.35 4.99
N GLU A 39 44.81 -0.23 4.39
CA GLU A 39 45.11 1.03 5.08
C GLU A 39 43.89 1.61 5.82
N CYS A 40 42.67 1.31 5.34
CA CYS A 40 41.40 1.70 5.93
C CYS A 40 40.89 0.69 6.98
N LEU A 41 41.53 -0.49 7.12
CA LEU A 41 41.11 -1.55 8.05
C LEU A 41 41.68 -1.39 9.48
N ASN A 42 42.74 -0.59 9.66
CA ASN A 42 43.52 -0.52 10.91
C ASN A 42 43.12 0.60 11.89
N GLN A 43 41.92 1.20 11.73
CA GLN A 43 41.43 2.25 12.64
C GLN A 43 40.56 1.65 13.76
N PRO A 44 40.85 1.90 15.05
CA PRO A 44 40.11 1.29 16.16
C PRO A 44 38.68 1.83 16.27
N SER A 45 37.73 0.89 16.43
CA SER A 45 36.31 1.14 16.68
C SER A 45 36.12 1.85 18.03
N GLY A 46 36.08 3.19 18.05
CA GLY A 46 35.67 3.92 19.26
C GLY A 46 36.15 5.36 19.42
N LEU A 47 37.15 5.81 18.66
CA LEU A 47 37.56 7.22 18.61
C LEU A 47 37.87 7.55 17.15
N LEU A 48 36.92 8.19 16.47
CA LEU A 48 37.10 8.64 15.08
C LEU A 48 37.48 10.13 15.11
N PRO A 49 38.64 10.53 14.55
CA PRO A 49 38.78 11.89 14.05
C PRO A 49 37.76 12.12 12.92
N ASP A 50 37.37 13.37 12.69
CA ASP A 50 36.40 13.77 11.68
C ASP A 50 36.55 13.05 10.34
N ALA A 51 35.67 12.06 10.12
CA ALA A 51 35.40 11.35 8.86
C ALA A 51 36.58 10.62 8.18
N TRP A 52 36.22 9.53 7.51
CA TRP A 52 37.11 8.73 6.67
C TRP A 52 37.87 9.62 5.67
N THR A 53 39.17 9.36 5.46
CA THR A 53 39.92 10.13 4.46
C THR A 53 39.24 9.98 3.09
N PRO A 54 39.26 11.01 2.22
CA PRO A 54 38.66 10.94 0.89
C PRO A 54 39.06 9.68 0.09
N SER A 55 40.31 9.23 0.26
CA SER A 55 40.83 7.99 -0.32
C SER A 55 40.15 6.71 0.19
N CYS A 56 39.75 6.64 1.47
CA CYS A 56 39.02 5.49 2.03
C CYS A 56 37.54 5.51 1.62
N CYS A 57 36.93 6.68 1.50
CA CYS A 57 35.56 6.83 1.00
C CYS A 57 35.47 6.45 -0.49
N GLN A 58 36.44 6.86 -1.31
CA GLN A 58 36.44 6.64 -2.77
C GLN A 58 36.34 5.16 -3.16
N SER A 59 36.96 4.26 -2.39
CA SER A 59 36.91 2.81 -2.66
C SER A 59 35.49 2.23 -2.60
N ALA A 60 34.58 2.85 -1.85
CA ALA A 60 33.19 2.40 -1.76
C ALA A 60 32.33 2.83 -2.96
N LEU A 61 32.76 3.84 -3.74
CA LEU A 61 32.01 4.28 -4.91
C LEU A 61 32.11 3.27 -6.07
N GLU A 62 33.19 2.53 -6.19
CA GLU A 62 33.40 1.58 -7.29
C GLU A 62 32.31 0.50 -7.36
N PRO A 63 32.06 -0.30 -6.29
CA PRO A 63 30.98 -1.28 -6.30
C PRO A 63 29.58 -0.64 -6.42
N VAL A 64 29.42 0.60 -5.94
CA VAL A 64 28.14 1.33 -6.06
C VAL A 64 27.88 1.71 -7.51
N PHE A 65 28.87 2.25 -8.23
CA PHE A 65 28.74 2.60 -9.64
C PHE A 65 28.63 1.35 -10.54
N GLN A 66 29.29 0.24 -10.19
CA GLN A 66 29.10 -1.05 -10.86
C GLN A 66 27.64 -1.52 -10.73
N ALA A 67 27.05 -1.44 -9.54
CA ALA A 67 25.64 -1.76 -9.34
C ALA A 67 24.71 -0.80 -10.10
N MET A 68 25.07 0.50 -10.18
CA MET A 68 24.33 1.48 -10.98
C MET A 68 24.36 1.17 -12.47
N ALA A 69 25.48 0.67 -13.01
CA ALA A 69 25.58 0.24 -14.41
C ALA A 69 24.63 -0.92 -14.74
N ILE A 70 24.56 -1.93 -13.87
CA ILE A 70 23.60 -3.04 -14.02
C ILE A 70 22.16 -2.51 -14.03
N ARG A 71 21.83 -1.62 -13.10
CA ARG A 71 20.50 -1.00 -13.02
C ARG A 71 20.19 -0.15 -14.26
N ALA A 72 21.15 0.65 -14.72
CA ALA A 72 20.99 1.58 -15.83
C ALA A 72 20.73 0.86 -17.16
N ASN A 73 21.17 -0.39 -17.34
CA ASN A 73 20.81 -1.19 -18.52
C ASN A 73 19.29 -1.39 -18.62
N ALA A 74 18.64 -1.68 -17.50
CA ALA A 74 17.20 -1.89 -17.43
C ALA A 74 16.42 -0.57 -17.34
N SER A 75 16.84 0.35 -16.48
CA SER A 75 16.08 1.58 -16.18
C SER A 75 16.37 2.74 -17.13
N ARG A 76 17.50 2.69 -17.85
CA ARG A 76 18.11 3.79 -18.61
C ARG A 76 18.50 5.01 -17.77
N SER A 77 18.18 5.04 -16.49
CA SER A 77 18.55 6.11 -15.57
C SER A 77 19.89 5.82 -14.91
N ILE A 78 20.81 6.78 -15.02
CA ILE A 78 22.19 6.69 -14.52
C ILE A 78 22.21 6.93 -13.00
N PHE A 79 21.72 8.09 -12.56
CA PHE A 79 21.71 8.48 -11.15
C PHE A 79 20.40 8.08 -10.45
N LEU A 80 20.46 7.97 -9.13
CA LEU A 80 19.31 7.71 -8.28
C LEU A 80 18.59 9.02 -8.00
N ASP A 81 17.27 9.00 -7.83
CA ASP A 81 16.62 10.15 -7.20
C ASP A 81 17.11 10.30 -5.74
N PRO A 82 17.03 11.51 -5.14
CA PRO A 82 17.58 11.75 -3.81
C PRO A 82 17.02 10.82 -2.72
N ALA A 83 15.78 10.33 -2.85
CA ALA A 83 15.22 9.39 -1.88
C ALA A 83 15.80 7.98 -2.06
N GLN A 84 15.90 7.49 -3.30
CA GLN A 84 16.59 6.22 -3.60
C GLN A 84 18.07 6.23 -3.22
N ALA A 85 18.75 7.38 -3.35
CA ALA A 85 20.15 7.54 -2.95
C ALA A 85 20.34 7.37 -1.43
N GLU A 86 19.42 7.94 -0.63
CA GLU A 86 19.42 7.81 0.82
C GLU A 86 19.15 6.36 1.25
N GLU A 87 18.15 5.71 0.66
CA GLU A 87 17.81 4.31 0.91
C GLU A 87 18.95 3.36 0.55
N CYS A 88 19.57 3.56 -0.62
CA CYS A 88 20.73 2.77 -1.03
C CYS A 88 21.98 3.03 -0.19
N SER A 89 22.12 4.24 0.37
CA SER A 89 23.21 4.53 1.31
C SER A 89 23.07 3.73 2.61
N GLU A 90 21.85 3.58 3.12
CA GLU A 90 21.57 2.76 4.31
C GLU A 90 21.73 1.26 4.03
N ALA A 91 21.25 0.80 2.87
CA ALA A 91 21.42 -0.59 2.46
C ALA A 91 22.91 -0.97 2.32
N PHE A 92 23.72 -0.11 1.71
CA PHE A 92 25.16 -0.31 1.61
C PHE A 92 25.83 -0.42 2.99
N GLN A 93 25.49 0.49 3.91
CA GLN A 93 26.00 0.46 5.28
C GLN A 93 25.64 -0.83 6.03
N SER A 94 24.42 -1.35 5.83
CA SER A 94 23.96 -2.58 6.48
C SER A 94 24.70 -3.84 6.03
N LEU A 95 25.17 -3.85 4.78
CA LEU A 95 25.96 -4.94 4.21
C LEU A 95 27.45 -4.76 4.47
N HIS A 96 27.92 -3.52 4.56
CA HIS A 96 29.31 -3.15 4.70
C HIS A 96 29.52 -2.27 5.94
N ASN A 97 29.44 -2.89 7.13
CA ASN A 97 29.54 -2.27 8.46
C ASN A 97 30.75 -1.36 8.73
N ARG A 98 31.70 -1.27 7.80
CA ARG A 98 32.87 -0.40 7.91
C ARG A 98 32.60 0.95 7.27
N THR A 99 31.97 1.05 6.09
CA THR A 99 31.84 2.31 5.36
C THR A 99 30.42 2.86 5.41
N ASP A 100 30.31 4.15 5.73
CA ASP A 100 29.05 4.88 5.79
C ASP A 100 29.05 5.95 4.68
N LEU A 101 28.28 5.69 3.61
CA LEU A 101 28.21 6.58 2.45
C LEU A 101 27.72 7.99 2.83
N LYS A 102 26.86 8.12 3.86
CA LYS A 102 26.36 9.41 4.33
C LYS A 102 27.43 10.19 5.06
N LYS A 103 28.20 9.53 5.94
CA LYS A 103 29.35 10.17 6.62
C LYS A 103 30.46 10.56 5.64
N CYS A 104 30.63 9.76 4.59
CA CYS A 104 31.50 10.08 3.47
C CYS A 104 30.91 11.13 2.50
N ARG A 105 29.68 11.62 2.70
CA ARG A 105 28.98 12.53 1.77
C ARG A 105 28.96 12.03 0.31
N LEU A 106 28.95 10.71 0.14
CA LEU A 106 28.90 10.04 -1.16
C LEU A 106 27.48 9.91 -1.69
N THR A 107 26.48 10.10 -0.85
CA THR A 107 25.06 10.15 -1.26
C THR A 107 24.82 11.23 -2.32
N ASP A 108 25.49 12.38 -2.20
CA ASP A 108 25.41 13.46 -3.18
C ASP A 108 26.03 13.10 -4.54
N PHE A 109 26.92 12.09 -4.58
CA PHE A 109 27.57 11.64 -5.81
C PHE A 109 26.73 10.66 -6.63
N ILE A 110 25.83 9.94 -5.97
CA ILE A 110 24.95 8.95 -6.59
C ILE A 110 23.54 9.48 -6.80
N ALA A 111 23.19 10.60 -6.16
CA ALA A 111 21.93 11.30 -6.30
C ALA A 111 21.93 12.24 -7.51
N LEU A 112 20.80 12.28 -8.21
CA LEU A 112 20.54 13.18 -9.33
C LEU A 112 20.54 14.64 -8.84
N SER A 113 21.35 15.49 -9.49
CA SER A 113 21.48 16.91 -9.16
C SER A 113 21.40 17.78 -10.40
N ALA A 114 20.69 18.91 -10.29
CA ALA A 114 20.63 19.92 -11.35
C ALA A 114 22.02 20.52 -11.67
N ALA A 115 22.97 20.45 -10.73
CA ALA A 115 24.35 20.91 -10.92
C ALA A 115 25.14 20.05 -11.92
N MET A 116 24.68 18.84 -12.24
CA MET A 116 25.33 17.92 -13.18
C MET A 116 25.01 18.25 -14.66
N GLY A 117 24.06 19.15 -14.93
CA GLY A 117 23.72 19.63 -16.28
C GLY A 117 23.48 18.51 -17.31
N ILE A 118 24.20 18.50 -18.44
CA ILE A 118 24.02 17.48 -19.50
C ILE A 118 24.31 16.06 -18.98
N CYS A 119 25.22 15.92 -18.01
CA CYS A 119 25.62 14.64 -17.45
C CYS A 119 24.60 14.08 -16.44
N SER A 120 23.58 14.86 -16.06
CA SER A 120 22.44 14.38 -15.25
C SER A 120 21.44 13.54 -16.04
N LYS A 121 21.56 13.49 -17.37
CA LYS A 121 20.57 12.87 -18.25
C LYS A 121 20.68 11.34 -18.27
N ASP A 122 19.69 10.69 -18.87
CA ASP A 122 19.66 9.24 -19.05
C ASP A 122 20.72 8.72 -20.06
N VAL A 123 20.92 7.42 -20.04
CA VAL A 123 21.86 6.68 -20.90
C VAL A 123 21.68 7.02 -22.39
N ASN A 124 20.43 7.12 -22.85
CA ASN A 124 20.13 7.38 -24.26
C ASN A 124 20.44 8.82 -24.65
N SER A 125 20.24 9.76 -23.72
CA SER A 125 20.54 11.18 -23.91
C SER A 125 22.03 11.43 -24.03
N ILE A 126 22.85 10.75 -23.22
CA ILE A 126 24.31 10.82 -23.33
C ILE A 126 24.76 10.22 -24.67
N ALA A 127 24.25 9.04 -25.04
CA ALA A 127 24.56 8.41 -26.32
C ALA A 127 24.14 9.30 -27.51
N SER A 128 22.96 9.91 -27.45
CA SER A 128 22.46 10.82 -28.47
C SER A 128 23.26 12.12 -28.56
N PHE A 129 23.78 12.62 -27.43
CA PHE A 129 24.59 13.83 -27.40
C PHE A 129 25.97 13.60 -28.04
N LEU A 130 26.59 12.43 -27.77
CA LEU A 130 27.84 12.01 -28.40
C LEU A 130 27.68 11.68 -29.89
N GLY A 131 26.48 11.22 -30.28
CA GLY A 131 26.16 10.82 -31.64
C GLY A 131 26.55 9.36 -31.95
N LEU A 132 25.87 8.77 -32.94
CA LEU A 132 25.98 7.34 -33.26
C LEU A 132 27.40 6.90 -33.64
N GLU A 133 28.16 7.74 -34.33
CA GLU A 133 29.52 7.41 -34.78
C GLU A 133 30.50 7.33 -33.61
N ARG A 134 30.54 8.38 -32.77
CA ARG A 134 31.47 8.46 -31.63
C ARG A 134 31.09 7.47 -30.53
N PHE A 135 29.80 7.39 -30.19
CA PHE A 135 29.35 6.44 -29.18
C PHE A 135 29.55 4.98 -29.63
N GLY A 136 29.35 4.68 -30.92
CA GLY A 136 29.66 3.38 -31.50
C GLY A 136 31.16 3.04 -31.44
N ALA A 137 32.04 4.01 -31.71
CA ALA A 137 33.49 3.83 -31.59
C ALA A 137 33.90 3.53 -30.14
N LEU A 138 33.34 4.25 -29.17
CA LEU A 138 33.55 4.02 -27.74
C LEU A 138 33.11 2.62 -27.32
N GLN A 139 31.89 2.22 -27.68
CA GLN A 139 31.38 0.89 -27.36
C GLN A 139 32.26 -0.22 -27.98
N SER A 140 32.65 -0.06 -29.24
CA SER A 140 33.51 -1.05 -29.91
C SER A 140 34.88 -1.18 -29.26
N SER A 141 35.48 -0.07 -28.82
CA SER A 141 36.80 -0.05 -28.20
C SER A 141 36.79 -0.65 -26.79
N CYS A 142 35.67 -0.55 -26.07
CA CYS A 142 35.54 -1.06 -24.70
C CYS A 142 34.93 -2.46 -24.60
N SER A 143 34.25 -2.96 -25.64
CA SER A 143 33.61 -4.30 -25.65
C SER A 143 34.57 -5.49 -25.42
N ILE A 144 35.86 -5.30 -25.68
CA ILE A 144 36.90 -6.33 -25.52
C ILE A 144 37.25 -6.57 -24.05
N LEU A 145 36.90 -5.63 -23.15
CA LEU A 145 37.18 -5.69 -21.72
C LEU A 145 36.28 -6.68 -20.95
N ASN A 146 35.38 -7.39 -21.65
CA ASN A 146 34.47 -8.38 -21.08
C ASN A 146 35.10 -9.76 -20.82
N THR A 147 36.40 -9.92 -21.12
CA THR A 147 37.12 -11.18 -20.99
C THR A 147 38.13 -11.12 -19.85
N ASP A 148 38.23 -12.19 -19.06
CA ASP A 148 39.22 -12.28 -17.98
C ASP A 148 40.64 -12.15 -18.57
N GLY A 149 41.39 -11.14 -18.10
CA GLY A 149 42.79 -10.92 -18.50
C GLY A 149 42.99 -10.14 -19.82
N PHE A 150 42.18 -9.10 -20.07
CA PHE A 150 42.39 -8.19 -21.21
C PHE A 150 43.81 -7.58 -21.23
N SER A 151 44.34 -7.32 -22.43
CA SER A 151 45.67 -6.72 -22.61
C SER A 151 45.67 -5.22 -22.27
N ASP A 152 46.82 -4.70 -21.80
CA ASP A 152 47.04 -3.26 -21.56
C ASP A 152 46.71 -2.40 -22.80
N GLU A 153 46.98 -2.91 -24.00
CA GLU A 153 46.67 -2.23 -25.28
C GLU A 153 45.15 -2.05 -25.50
N ALA A 154 44.35 -3.04 -25.09
CA ALA A 154 42.89 -2.98 -25.18
C ALA A 154 42.31 -1.97 -24.18
N CYS A 155 42.86 -1.94 -22.95
CA CYS A 155 42.48 -0.95 -21.96
C CYS A 155 42.86 0.47 -22.41
N LEU A 156 44.09 0.67 -22.92
CA LEU A 156 44.54 1.96 -23.44
C LEU A 156 43.62 2.49 -24.55
N LYS A 157 43.26 1.63 -25.52
CA LYS A 157 42.35 2.00 -26.61
C LYS A 157 40.95 2.41 -26.12
N CYS A 158 40.41 1.69 -25.13
CA CYS A 158 39.14 2.06 -24.50
C CYS A 158 39.26 3.39 -23.73
N THR A 159 40.33 3.58 -22.97
CA THR A 159 40.63 4.80 -22.21
C THR A 159 40.74 6.02 -23.12
N ASP A 160 41.43 5.92 -24.26
CA ASP A 160 41.57 7.03 -25.22
C ASP A 160 40.20 7.44 -25.77
N SER A 161 39.40 6.47 -26.22
CA SER A 161 38.06 6.74 -26.75
C SER A 161 37.10 7.30 -25.67
N TYR A 162 37.27 6.86 -24.42
CA TYR A 162 36.54 7.35 -23.26
C TYR A 162 36.86 8.82 -22.97
N LYS A 163 38.15 9.19 -22.95
CA LYS A 163 38.60 10.57 -22.73
C LYS A 163 38.10 11.52 -23.82
N GLU A 164 38.22 11.13 -25.08
CA GLU A 164 37.70 11.93 -26.20
C GLU A 164 36.19 12.18 -26.10
N SER A 165 35.43 11.18 -25.63
CA SER A 165 33.99 11.31 -25.43
C SER A 165 33.65 12.19 -24.22
N LEU A 166 34.44 12.11 -23.15
CA LEU A 166 34.27 12.91 -21.95
C LEU A 166 34.50 14.41 -22.22
N GLU A 167 35.52 14.77 -22.99
CA GLU A 167 35.81 16.16 -23.35
C GLU A 167 34.62 16.86 -24.03
N ILE A 168 33.88 16.14 -24.88
CA ILE A 168 32.70 16.66 -25.58
C ILE A 168 31.56 16.93 -24.59
N LEU A 169 31.33 16.00 -23.66
CA LEU A 169 30.29 16.14 -22.62
C LEU A 169 30.59 17.33 -21.71
N GLU A 170 31.84 17.52 -21.34
CA GLU A 170 32.29 18.65 -20.52
C GLU A 170 32.14 20.00 -21.23
N GLN A 171 32.54 20.08 -22.51
CA GLN A 171 32.36 21.28 -23.33
C GLN A 171 30.89 21.68 -23.48
N GLY A 172 29.99 20.68 -23.54
CA GLY A 172 28.55 20.91 -23.59
C GLY A 172 27.96 21.54 -22.33
N ASN A 173 28.62 21.42 -21.17
CA ASN A 173 28.05 21.83 -19.88
C ASN A 173 28.31 23.31 -19.51
N GLY A 174 29.05 24.05 -20.34
CA GLY A 174 29.36 25.46 -20.14
C GLY A 174 30.28 25.69 -18.94
N GLY A 175 31.54 26.09 -19.19
CA GLY A 175 32.65 26.10 -18.21
C GLY A 175 32.58 27.06 -17.01
N ASN A 176 31.43 27.20 -16.32
CA ASN A 176 31.21 28.10 -15.20
C ASN A 176 30.65 27.42 -13.91
N ALA A 177 30.40 26.11 -13.89
CA ALA A 177 30.22 25.37 -12.64
C ALA A 177 31.60 24.87 -12.17
N ASP A 178 31.79 24.73 -10.86
CA ASP A 178 33.04 24.23 -10.22
C ASP A 178 33.65 23.10 -11.07
N HIS A 179 34.70 23.43 -11.83
CA HIS A 179 35.11 22.69 -13.05
C HIS A 179 35.37 21.22 -12.73
N VAL A 180 35.85 20.95 -11.53
CA VAL A 180 36.29 19.63 -11.12
C VAL A 180 35.14 18.71 -10.67
N MET A 181 34.16 19.25 -9.95
CA MET A 181 32.99 18.48 -9.54
C MET A 181 32.17 18.05 -10.76
N THR A 182 32.03 18.96 -11.73
CA THR A 182 31.36 18.68 -13.02
C THR A 182 32.08 17.57 -13.79
N GLN A 183 33.41 17.59 -13.78
CA GLN A 183 34.26 16.57 -14.40
C GLN A 183 34.02 15.17 -13.82
N ALA A 184 33.96 15.07 -12.48
CA ALA A 184 33.72 13.80 -11.80
C ALA A 184 32.33 13.22 -12.13
N PHE A 185 31.30 14.07 -12.20
CA PHE A 185 29.95 13.64 -12.56
C PHE A 185 29.83 13.18 -14.00
N CYS A 186 30.41 13.91 -14.95
CA CYS A 186 30.40 13.55 -16.36
C CYS A 186 31.19 12.27 -16.64
N SER A 187 32.34 12.10 -15.97
CA SER A 187 33.13 10.88 -16.04
C SER A 187 32.32 9.69 -15.50
N GLY A 188 31.79 9.79 -14.28
CA GLY A 188 30.95 8.74 -13.70
C GLY A 188 29.72 8.39 -14.55
N ALA A 189 29.04 9.39 -15.12
CA ALA A 189 27.88 9.19 -15.98
C ALA A 189 28.23 8.48 -17.30
N LEU A 190 29.34 8.85 -17.93
CA LEU A 190 29.82 8.21 -19.15
C LEU A 190 30.23 6.76 -18.89
N LEU A 191 30.92 6.49 -17.79
CA LEU A 191 31.34 5.13 -17.41
C LEU A 191 30.12 4.21 -17.19
N VAL A 192 29.12 4.68 -16.43
CA VAL A 192 27.87 3.94 -16.21
C VAL A 192 27.13 3.73 -17.53
N THR A 193 27.11 4.73 -18.41
CA THR A 193 26.47 4.64 -19.74
C THR A 193 27.12 3.54 -20.58
N VAL A 194 28.45 3.54 -20.75
CA VAL A 194 29.16 2.52 -21.53
C VAL A 194 28.97 1.13 -20.93
N ALA A 195 29.13 1.01 -19.61
CA ALA A 195 28.94 -0.25 -18.88
C ALA A 195 27.52 -0.82 -19.02
N SER A 196 26.51 0.05 -19.10
CA SER A 196 25.10 -0.37 -19.20
C SER A 196 24.74 -1.04 -20.53
N PHE A 197 25.49 -0.79 -21.61
CA PHE A 197 25.23 -1.40 -22.92
C PHE A 197 25.87 -2.78 -23.09
N ASP A 198 26.74 -3.19 -22.17
CA ASP A 198 27.50 -4.43 -22.27
C ASP A 198 27.42 -5.29 -20.99
N VAL A 199 26.21 -5.35 -20.41
CA VAL A 199 25.92 -6.16 -19.20
C VAL A 199 25.71 -7.64 -19.60
N GLY A 200 26.70 -8.25 -20.24
CA GLY A 200 26.69 -9.69 -20.53
C GLY A 200 26.82 -10.55 -19.25
N SER A 201 27.54 -10.05 -18.25
CA SER A 201 27.78 -10.66 -16.94
C SER A 201 28.28 -9.61 -15.92
N SER A 202 28.27 -9.94 -14.61
CA SER A 202 28.91 -9.08 -13.59
C SER A 202 30.43 -8.95 -13.79
N SER A 203 31.09 -9.97 -14.38
CA SER A 203 32.51 -9.92 -14.73
C SER A 203 32.82 -8.92 -15.85
N SER A 204 31.91 -8.72 -16.80
CA SER A 204 32.06 -7.76 -17.90
C SER A 204 32.11 -6.32 -17.38
N VAL A 205 31.17 -5.99 -16.49
CA VAL A 205 31.15 -4.69 -15.80
C VAL A 205 32.39 -4.51 -14.93
N HIS A 206 32.83 -5.56 -14.23
CA HIS A 206 34.04 -5.49 -13.41
C HIS A 206 35.31 -5.22 -14.22
N GLY A 207 35.48 -5.84 -15.40
CA GLY A 207 36.63 -5.62 -16.28
C GLY A 207 36.71 -4.18 -16.81
N LEU A 208 35.59 -3.62 -17.24
CA LEU A 208 35.51 -2.22 -17.70
C LEU A 208 35.86 -1.23 -16.57
N PHE A 209 35.29 -1.44 -15.38
CA PHE A 209 35.59 -0.60 -14.21
C PHE A 209 37.05 -0.74 -13.77
N SER A 210 37.61 -1.95 -13.78
CA SER A 210 39.04 -2.15 -13.45
C SER A 210 39.99 -1.36 -14.36
N CYS A 211 39.62 -1.17 -15.63
CA CYS A 211 40.38 -0.37 -16.59
C CYS A 211 40.17 1.15 -16.40
N LEU A 212 38.92 1.60 -16.31
CA LEU A 212 38.57 3.02 -16.42
C LEU A 212 38.39 3.76 -15.09
N TRP A 213 38.27 3.05 -13.96
CA TRP A 213 37.91 3.67 -12.67
C TRP A 213 38.88 4.76 -12.21
N ASN A 214 40.17 4.58 -12.48
CA ASN A 214 41.21 5.55 -12.11
C ASN A 214 41.19 6.84 -12.94
N GLU A 215 40.40 6.89 -14.02
CA GLU A 215 40.25 8.08 -14.87
C GLU A 215 39.19 9.07 -14.35
N ILE A 216 38.50 8.74 -13.24
CA ILE A 216 37.52 9.64 -12.62
C ILE A 216 38.23 10.60 -11.65
N PRO A 217 38.24 11.93 -11.91
CA PRO A 217 38.93 12.89 -11.08
C PRO A 217 38.10 13.25 -9.83
N PHE A 218 38.10 12.38 -8.83
CA PHE A 218 37.47 12.67 -7.54
C PHE A 218 38.30 13.69 -6.74
N GLN A 219 38.17 15.00 -7.01
CA GLN A 219 38.72 16.02 -6.11
C GLN A 219 37.68 16.38 -5.04
N TRP A 220 38.08 16.20 -3.78
CA TRP A 220 37.24 16.48 -2.62
C TRP A 220 37.31 17.97 -2.25
N PRO A 221 36.18 18.65 -1.98
CA PRO A 221 36.23 20.01 -1.46
C PRO A 221 36.82 20.01 -0.04
N GLN A 222 38.07 20.47 0.11
CA GLN A 222 38.64 20.71 1.43
C GLN A 222 37.99 21.96 2.04
N GLN A 223 37.50 21.80 3.27
CA GLN A 223 36.91 22.86 4.06
C GLN A 223 37.98 23.93 4.34
N LYS A 224 37.85 25.12 3.74
CA LYS A 224 38.59 26.31 4.18
C LYS A 224 38.15 26.64 5.61
N SER A 225 39.01 26.37 6.58
CA SER A 225 38.90 26.94 7.92
C SER A 225 39.48 28.35 7.87
N ASP A 226 38.63 29.36 7.64
CA ASP A 226 39.07 30.75 7.75
C ASP A 226 39.28 31.10 9.22
N LYS A 227 40.53 31.00 9.67
CA LYS A 227 41.06 31.75 10.81
C LYS A 227 42.20 32.61 10.28
N GLU A 228 41.99 33.93 10.20
CA GLU A 228 42.93 34.95 10.66
C GLU A 228 42.37 36.36 10.46
N GLY A 229 42.71 37.25 11.40
CA GLY A 229 43.06 38.64 11.04
C GLY A 229 41.96 39.69 11.10
N LEU A 230 41.86 40.35 12.25
CA LEU A 230 41.14 41.60 12.51
C LEU A 230 41.55 42.78 11.60
N SER A 231 40.61 43.67 11.26
CA SER A 231 40.85 45.11 11.32
C SER A 231 39.55 45.92 11.50
N LEU A 232 39.73 47.01 12.24
CA LEU A 232 38.80 47.77 13.07
C LEU A 232 38.25 48.97 12.29
N SER A 233 37.05 48.89 11.73
CA SER A 233 36.11 50.02 11.59
C SER A 233 34.93 49.61 10.70
N SER A 234 33.75 49.46 11.31
CA SER A 234 32.40 49.65 10.72
C SER A 234 31.33 48.84 11.48
N LYS A 235 31.16 49.06 12.79
CA LYS A 235 30.16 48.34 13.61
C LYS A 235 28.72 48.88 13.53
N ILE A 236 28.38 49.78 12.62
CA ILE A 236 27.06 50.43 12.63
C ILE A 236 26.11 49.94 11.50
N LEU A 237 26.58 49.17 10.51
CA LEU A 237 25.72 48.62 9.44
C LEU A 237 25.34 47.13 9.61
N LEU A 238 25.90 46.42 10.59
CA LEU A 238 25.73 44.98 10.78
C LEU A 238 24.44 44.56 11.51
N GLY A 239 23.79 45.45 12.27
CA GLY A 239 22.59 45.10 13.04
C GLY A 239 21.36 44.79 12.19
N GLY A 240 21.17 45.52 11.09
CA GLY A 240 20.02 45.31 10.19
C GLY A 240 20.13 44.04 9.36
N SER A 241 21.32 43.73 8.84
CA SER A 241 21.54 42.56 7.98
C SER A 241 21.53 41.24 8.74
N ILE A 242 21.99 41.21 9.99
CA ILE A 242 21.96 39.99 10.82
C ILE A 242 20.51 39.65 11.21
N PHE A 243 19.69 40.66 11.54
CA PHE A 243 18.28 40.45 11.86
C PHE A 243 17.48 39.97 10.64
N ALA A 244 17.73 40.55 9.45
CA ALA A 244 17.11 40.12 8.19
C ALA A 244 17.53 38.69 7.79
N ALA A 245 18.82 38.35 7.95
CA ALA A 245 19.33 37.01 7.66
C ALA A 245 18.78 35.95 8.64
N LEU A 246 18.66 36.26 9.93
CA LEU A 246 18.03 35.38 10.93
C LEU A 246 16.53 35.19 10.66
N LEU A 247 15.81 36.25 10.29
CA LEU A 247 14.41 36.15 9.88
C LEU A 247 14.23 35.29 8.63
N LEU A 248 15.08 35.47 7.61
CA LEU A 248 15.04 34.66 6.40
C LEU A 248 15.39 33.19 6.67
N ALA A 249 16.39 32.91 7.52
CA ALA A 249 16.78 31.55 7.91
C ALA A 249 15.71 30.82 8.73
N ILE A 250 14.85 31.55 9.44
CA ILE A 250 13.71 30.97 10.18
C ILE A 250 12.48 30.84 9.26
N LEU A 251 12.21 31.84 8.42
CA LEU A 251 11.03 31.85 7.55
C LEU A 251 11.16 30.88 6.37
N THR A 252 12.36 30.68 5.81
CA THR A 252 12.57 29.75 4.68
C THR A 252 12.20 28.29 4.98
N PRO A 253 12.63 27.65 6.09
CA PRO A 253 12.19 26.29 6.42
C PRO A 253 10.71 26.23 6.82
N ILE A 254 10.16 27.29 7.41
CA ILE A 254 8.72 27.37 7.74
C ILE A 254 7.89 27.45 6.46
N LEU A 255 8.25 28.33 5.52
CA LEU A 255 7.60 28.46 4.22
C LEU A 255 7.77 27.18 3.38
N TYR A 256 8.96 26.57 3.38
CA TYR A 256 9.20 25.27 2.72
C TYR A 256 8.34 24.15 3.32
N LYS A 257 8.21 24.08 4.65
CA LYS A 257 7.30 23.12 5.30
C LYS A 257 5.84 23.41 4.94
N ILE A 258 5.42 24.66 4.86
CA ILE A 258 4.05 25.04 4.48
C ILE A 258 3.76 24.72 3.01
N THR A 259 4.69 25.02 2.10
CA THR A 259 4.53 24.73 0.66
C THR A 259 4.60 23.23 0.38
N LYS A 260 5.55 22.50 0.98
CA LYS A 260 5.62 21.03 0.88
C LYS A 260 4.40 20.36 1.48
N LYS A 261 3.89 20.86 2.61
CA LYS A 261 2.63 20.36 3.20
C LYS A 261 1.44 20.64 2.30
N LYS A 262 1.35 21.83 1.69
CA LYS A 262 0.30 22.16 0.71
C LYS A 262 0.38 21.29 -0.55
N LEU A 263 1.55 21.12 -1.16
CA LEU A 263 1.77 20.27 -2.34
C LEU A 263 1.43 18.80 -2.05
N ASN A 264 1.81 18.28 -0.87
CA ASN A 264 1.46 16.93 -0.46
C ASN A 264 -0.04 16.78 -0.16
N GLU A 265 -0.68 17.79 0.46
CA GLU A 265 -2.13 17.81 0.67
C GLU A 265 -2.90 17.87 -0.66
N GLU A 266 -2.41 18.64 -1.63
CA GLU A 266 -3.01 18.81 -2.96
C GLU A 266 -2.83 17.56 -3.82
N SER A 267 -1.63 16.99 -3.88
CA SER A 267 -1.38 15.71 -4.58
C SER A 267 -2.17 14.55 -3.97
N ARG A 268 -2.28 14.49 -2.64
CA ARG A 268 -3.08 13.47 -1.93
C ARG A 268 -4.57 13.66 -2.18
N LYS A 269 -5.03 14.90 -2.33
CA LYS A 269 -6.41 15.23 -2.68
C LYS A 269 -6.72 14.84 -4.12
N GLU A 270 -5.83 15.14 -5.07
CA GLU A 270 -5.96 14.72 -6.47
C GLU A 270 -5.96 13.19 -6.63
N LEU A 271 -5.07 12.47 -5.94
CA LEU A 271 -5.03 11.00 -6.00
C LEU A 271 -6.29 10.38 -5.38
N LYS A 272 -6.80 10.94 -4.28
CA LYS A 272 -8.08 10.53 -3.69
C LYS A 272 -9.23 10.82 -4.64
N ASP A 273 -9.29 12.00 -5.24
CA ASP A 273 -10.36 12.39 -6.17
C ASP A 273 -10.34 11.51 -7.43
N LEU A 274 -9.17 11.24 -8.01
CA LEU A 274 -9.01 10.31 -9.14
C LEU A 274 -9.48 8.89 -8.80
N SER A 275 -9.08 8.38 -7.63
CA SER A 275 -9.45 7.04 -7.19
C SER A 275 -10.94 6.93 -6.84
N VAL A 276 -11.50 7.95 -6.19
CA VAL A 276 -12.94 8.02 -5.87
C VAL A 276 -13.75 8.13 -7.17
N ASN A 277 -13.29 8.90 -8.15
CA ASN A 277 -13.95 9.02 -9.45
C ASN A 277 -13.84 7.74 -10.29
N ALA A 278 -12.74 7.00 -10.22
CA ALA A 278 -12.60 5.69 -10.84
C ALA A 278 -13.54 4.66 -10.19
N LEU A 279 -13.61 4.67 -8.85
CA LEU A 279 -14.51 3.81 -8.10
C LEU A 279 -15.99 4.14 -8.38
N ARG A 280 -16.32 5.42 -8.45
CA ARG A 280 -17.66 5.91 -8.79
C ARG A 280 -18.07 5.49 -10.19
N ARG A 281 -17.18 5.59 -11.18
CA ARG A 281 -17.41 5.09 -12.54
C ARG A 281 -17.63 3.58 -12.56
N ALA A 282 -16.86 2.80 -11.81
CA ALA A 282 -17.06 1.35 -11.71
C ALA A 282 -18.41 0.99 -11.06
N LEU A 283 -18.85 1.78 -10.07
CA LEU A 283 -20.19 1.62 -9.46
C LEU A 283 -21.30 2.03 -10.42
N GLU A 284 -21.12 3.08 -11.22
CA GLU A 284 -22.07 3.55 -12.23
C GLU A 284 -22.16 2.56 -13.42
N GLU A 285 -21.05 1.95 -13.85
CA GLU A 285 -21.03 0.88 -14.86
C GLU A 285 -21.76 -0.39 -14.36
N GLU A 286 -21.53 -0.83 -13.12
CA GLU A 286 -22.25 -1.99 -12.57
C GLU A 286 -23.76 -1.69 -12.34
N GLN A 287 -24.14 -0.42 -12.15
CA GLN A 287 -25.55 0.01 -12.09
C GLN A 287 -26.24 0.05 -13.46
N SER A 288 -25.49 0.01 -14.57
CA SER A 288 -26.01 0.05 -15.94
C SER A 288 -26.45 -1.31 -16.51
N MET A 289 -26.27 -2.40 -15.74
CA MET A 289 -26.87 -3.70 -16.04
C MET A 289 -28.38 -3.53 -16.23
N PRO A 290 -29.00 -4.18 -17.25
CA PRO A 290 -30.39 -3.96 -17.56
C PRO A 290 -31.22 -4.27 -16.32
N SER A 291 -31.83 -3.23 -15.77
CA SER A 291 -32.94 -3.33 -14.84
C SER A 291 -34.08 -4.00 -15.59
N GLY A 292 -34.04 -5.33 -15.65
CA GLY A 292 -35.18 -6.12 -16.02
C GLY A 292 -36.31 -5.68 -15.11
N SER A 293 -37.29 -5.00 -15.70
CA SER A 293 -38.54 -4.62 -15.07
C SER A 293 -39.29 -5.90 -14.68
N SER A 294 -38.89 -6.51 -13.57
CA SER A 294 -39.75 -7.38 -12.79
C SER A 294 -40.20 -6.53 -11.61
N GLY A 295 -41.40 -5.96 -11.70
CA GLY A 295 -42.07 -5.40 -10.53
C GLY A 295 -42.02 -6.39 -9.37
N PHE A 296 -41.88 -5.88 -8.15
CA PHE A 296 -41.94 -6.72 -6.96
C PHE A 296 -43.30 -7.42 -6.88
N TYR A 297 -43.33 -8.63 -6.31
CA TYR A 297 -44.56 -9.42 -6.23
C TYR A 297 -45.18 -9.32 -4.83
N ILE A 298 -46.46 -8.94 -4.75
CA ILE A 298 -47.21 -8.99 -3.50
C ILE A 298 -47.81 -10.39 -3.40
N PHE A 299 -47.25 -11.19 -2.51
CA PHE A 299 -47.68 -12.56 -2.28
C PHE A 299 -48.93 -12.60 -1.40
N SER A 300 -49.81 -13.56 -1.69
CA SER A 300 -50.82 -14.01 -0.74
C SER A 300 -50.23 -14.96 0.30
N TYR A 301 -50.83 -15.02 1.49
CA TYR A 301 -50.46 -16.00 2.50
C TYR A 301 -50.55 -17.44 1.98
N ALA A 302 -51.57 -17.75 1.17
CA ALA A 302 -51.77 -19.09 0.61
C ALA A 302 -50.60 -19.51 -0.31
N GLU A 303 -50.07 -18.59 -1.11
CA GLU A 303 -48.89 -18.86 -1.95
C GLU A 303 -47.65 -19.13 -1.09
N ILE A 304 -47.42 -18.30 -0.06
CA ILE A 304 -46.28 -18.49 0.85
C ILE A 304 -46.39 -19.81 1.62
N ALA A 305 -47.57 -20.11 2.16
CA ALA A 305 -47.82 -21.35 2.87
C ALA A 305 -47.61 -22.56 1.95
N LYS A 306 -48.11 -22.51 0.71
CA LYS A 306 -47.87 -23.59 -0.27
C LYS A 306 -46.39 -23.73 -0.62
N ALA A 307 -45.70 -22.62 -0.90
CA ALA A 307 -44.28 -22.63 -1.27
C ALA A 307 -43.39 -23.20 -0.17
N THR A 308 -43.74 -22.96 1.10
CA THR A 308 -42.99 -23.44 2.28
C THR A 308 -43.49 -24.78 2.83
N ASN A 309 -44.42 -25.44 2.15
CA ASN A 309 -45.10 -26.66 2.61
C ASN A 309 -45.70 -26.50 4.02
N GLY A 310 -46.52 -25.46 4.21
CA GLY A 310 -47.16 -25.13 5.48
C GLY A 310 -46.17 -24.71 6.57
N PHE A 311 -45.06 -24.05 6.20
CA PHE A 311 -43.97 -23.71 7.11
C PHE A 311 -43.38 -24.93 7.83
N SER A 312 -43.24 -26.04 7.09
CA SER A 312 -42.67 -27.29 7.62
C SER A 312 -41.32 -27.06 8.31
N ALA A 313 -41.10 -27.72 9.44
CA ALA A 313 -39.82 -27.70 10.15
C ALA A 313 -38.66 -28.20 9.27
N SER A 314 -38.92 -29.10 8.31
CA SER A 314 -37.92 -29.56 7.33
C SER A 314 -37.42 -28.46 6.39
N ASN A 315 -38.20 -27.40 6.23
CA ASN A 315 -37.87 -26.25 5.39
C ASN A 315 -37.29 -25.09 6.20
N LEU A 316 -37.20 -25.19 7.53
CA LEU A 316 -36.59 -24.14 8.35
C LEU A 316 -35.07 -24.11 8.09
N ILE A 317 -34.59 -23.01 7.53
CA ILE A 317 -33.17 -22.82 7.17
C ILE A 317 -32.45 -21.81 8.07
N GLY A 318 -33.18 -21.08 8.91
CA GLY A 318 -32.61 -20.19 9.90
C GLY A 318 -33.64 -19.61 10.85
N GLU A 319 -33.20 -19.29 12.07
CA GLU A 319 -33.98 -18.56 13.07
C GLU A 319 -33.08 -17.55 13.78
N GLY A 320 -33.55 -16.32 13.91
CA GLY A 320 -32.78 -15.24 14.52
C GLY A 320 -33.66 -14.14 15.11
N ASN A 321 -33.06 -13.01 15.44
CA ASN A 321 -33.75 -11.89 16.12
C ASN A 321 -34.84 -11.25 15.26
N LEU A 322 -34.71 -11.34 13.94
CA LEU A 322 -35.67 -10.80 12.98
C LEU A 322 -36.76 -11.81 12.54
N GLY A 323 -36.69 -13.05 13.04
CA GLY A 323 -37.70 -14.09 12.80
C GLY A 323 -37.16 -15.39 12.23
N LYS A 324 -38.06 -16.17 11.62
CA LYS A 324 -37.77 -17.50 11.06
C LYS A 324 -37.68 -17.42 9.54
N VAL A 325 -36.74 -18.15 8.96
CA VAL A 325 -36.51 -18.21 7.52
C VAL A 325 -36.72 -19.64 7.04
N TYR A 326 -37.61 -19.79 6.06
CA TYR A 326 -37.96 -21.06 5.45
C TYR A 326 -37.52 -21.11 3.99
N LEU A 327 -37.03 -22.26 3.54
CA LEU A 327 -36.87 -22.57 2.13
C LEU A 327 -38.26 -22.71 1.50
N GLY A 328 -38.51 -21.92 0.46
CA GLY A 328 -39.71 -22.01 -0.35
C GLY A 328 -39.39 -22.52 -1.76
N LEU A 329 -40.33 -23.23 -2.36
CA LEU A 329 -40.31 -23.61 -3.76
C LEU A 329 -41.50 -22.97 -4.48
N MET A 330 -41.22 -22.03 -5.38
CA MET A 330 -42.23 -21.37 -6.19
C MET A 330 -42.84 -22.36 -7.21
N PRO A 331 -44.05 -22.10 -7.74
CA PRO A 331 -44.66 -22.94 -8.78
C PRO A 331 -43.80 -23.08 -10.05
N SER A 332 -42.95 -22.09 -10.32
CA SER A 332 -41.96 -22.11 -11.41
C SER A 332 -40.78 -23.07 -11.15
N GLY A 333 -40.65 -23.65 -9.96
CA GLY A 333 -39.49 -24.41 -9.52
C GLY A 333 -38.36 -23.54 -8.94
N GLN A 334 -38.51 -22.21 -8.93
CA GLN A 334 -37.52 -21.31 -8.33
C GLN A 334 -37.50 -21.48 -6.80
N LYS A 335 -36.29 -21.68 -6.25
CA LYS A 335 -36.07 -21.66 -4.79
C LYS A 335 -36.04 -20.22 -4.28
N VAL A 336 -36.71 -19.99 -3.15
CA VAL A 336 -36.77 -18.68 -2.47
C VAL A 336 -36.54 -18.85 -0.98
N ALA A 337 -36.14 -17.79 -0.29
CA ALA A 337 -36.07 -17.74 1.16
C ALA A 337 -37.23 -16.88 1.69
N VAL A 338 -38.14 -17.49 2.46
CA VAL A 338 -39.30 -16.85 3.05
C VAL A 338 -39.00 -16.53 4.51
N LYS A 339 -38.86 -15.24 4.84
CA LYS A 339 -38.70 -14.76 6.21
C LYS A 339 -40.04 -14.39 6.80
N GLN A 340 -40.45 -15.08 7.86
CA GLN A 340 -41.55 -14.68 8.72
C GLN A 340 -41.03 -13.70 9.77
N VAL A 341 -41.51 -12.45 9.73
CA VAL A 341 -41.06 -11.37 10.61
C VAL A 341 -41.64 -11.56 12.02
N LYS A 342 -40.76 -11.53 13.02
CA LYS A 342 -41.13 -11.57 14.45
C LYS A 342 -42.06 -10.41 14.81
N LYS A 343 -43.01 -10.64 15.71
CA LYS A 343 -44.04 -9.66 16.08
C LYS A 343 -43.44 -8.34 16.58
N GLU A 344 -42.34 -8.43 17.30
CA GLU A 344 -41.59 -7.31 17.90
C GLU A 344 -40.88 -6.44 16.85
N THR A 345 -40.58 -7.03 15.68
CA THR A 345 -39.86 -6.39 14.57
C THR A 345 -40.79 -6.03 13.40
N ARG A 346 -42.11 -6.18 13.57
CA ARG A 346 -43.07 -5.81 12.52
C ARG A 346 -43.11 -4.31 12.33
N LEU A 347 -43.30 -3.91 11.08
CA LEU A 347 -43.40 -2.51 10.70
C LEU A 347 -44.88 -2.12 10.59
N PRO A 348 -45.32 -1.02 11.22
CA PRO A 348 -46.67 -0.49 11.01
C PRO A 348 -46.94 -0.15 9.53
N ASP A 349 -45.95 0.44 8.86
CA ASP A 349 -46.02 0.87 7.45
C ASP A 349 -45.28 -0.09 6.50
N PHE A 350 -45.36 -1.40 6.78
CA PHE A 350 -44.57 -2.44 6.10
C PHE A 350 -44.69 -2.37 4.57
N ALA A 351 -45.91 -2.28 4.03
CA ALA A 351 -46.13 -2.18 2.59
C ALA A 351 -45.43 -0.95 1.96
N ALA A 352 -45.48 0.22 2.62
CA ALA A 352 -44.84 1.43 2.11
C ALA A 352 -43.31 1.31 2.12
N VAL A 353 -42.73 0.74 3.18
CA VAL A 353 -41.29 0.46 3.27
C VAL A 353 -40.87 -0.55 2.18
N MET A 354 -41.64 -1.62 1.99
CA MET A 354 -41.31 -2.65 0.99
C MET A 354 -41.43 -2.17 -0.44
N ASN A 355 -42.31 -1.21 -0.74
CA ASN A 355 -42.36 -0.55 -2.05
C ASN A 355 -41.06 0.21 -2.40
N THR A 356 -40.28 0.61 -1.40
CA THR A 356 -38.97 1.23 -1.59
C THR A 356 -37.89 0.15 -1.61
N VAL A 357 -37.88 -0.75 -0.63
CA VAL A 357 -36.81 -1.74 -0.45
C VAL A 357 -36.73 -2.73 -1.60
N THR A 358 -37.86 -3.13 -2.17
CA THR A 358 -37.89 -4.10 -3.29
C THR A 358 -37.30 -3.57 -4.60
N LYS A 359 -37.15 -2.24 -4.72
CA LYS A 359 -36.51 -1.57 -5.87
C LYS A 359 -34.98 -1.59 -5.77
N ILE A 360 -34.44 -1.88 -4.58
CA ILE A 360 -33.00 -1.97 -4.34
C ILE A 360 -32.49 -3.27 -4.94
N ARG A 361 -31.65 -3.16 -5.97
CA ARG A 361 -30.99 -4.30 -6.62
C ARG A 361 -29.50 -4.01 -6.74
N HIS A 362 -28.68 -4.92 -6.22
CA HIS A 362 -27.23 -4.83 -6.29
C HIS A 362 -26.63 -6.25 -6.21
N PRO A 363 -25.55 -6.57 -6.96
CA PRO A 363 -24.96 -7.91 -6.96
C PRO A 363 -24.57 -8.42 -5.57
N ASN A 364 -24.15 -7.52 -4.67
CA ASN A 364 -23.75 -7.85 -3.29
C ASN A 364 -24.81 -7.58 -2.22
N LEU A 365 -26.08 -7.44 -2.62
CA LEU A 365 -27.22 -7.42 -1.70
C LEU A 365 -28.15 -8.59 -2.01
N VAL A 366 -28.74 -9.19 -0.97
CA VAL A 366 -29.76 -10.23 -1.15
C VAL A 366 -31.05 -9.57 -1.62
N SER A 367 -31.44 -9.87 -2.85
CA SER A 367 -32.59 -9.28 -3.51
C SER A 367 -33.90 -9.65 -2.83
N VAL A 368 -34.71 -8.64 -2.52
CA VAL A 368 -36.10 -8.83 -2.13
C VAL A 368 -36.94 -9.04 -3.40
N ILE A 369 -37.55 -10.22 -3.51
CA ILE A 369 -38.44 -10.58 -4.63
C ILE A 369 -39.84 -9.99 -4.37
N GLY A 370 -40.28 -10.00 -3.12
CA GLY A 370 -41.58 -9.48 -2.74
C GLY A 370 -41.92 -9.68 -1.28
N TYR A 371 -43.18 -9.46 -0.93
CA TYR A 371 -43.64 -9.49 0.46
C TYR A 371 -45.11 -9.94 0.57
N CYS A 372 -45.54 -10.32 1.78
CA CYS A 372 -46.95 -10.51 2.14
C CYS A 372 -47.23 -9.78 3.45
N ASP A 373 -48.33 -9.04 3.49
CA ASP A 373 -48.78 -8.24 4.64
C ASP A 373 -50.25 -8.52 4.96
N LYS A 374 -50.56 -9.77 5.30
CA LYS A 374 -51.92 -10.20 5.70
C LYS A 374 -51.85 -10.98 7.01
N GLY A 375 -52.12 -10.27 8.11
CA GLY A 375 -52.06 -10.77 9.48
C GLY A 375 -50.62 -10.87 10.01
N GLU A 376 -49.81 -11.68 9.35
CA GLU A 376 -48.38 -11.83 9.60
C GLU A 376 -47.58 -11.19 8.45
N GLN A 377 -46.38 -10.68 8.75
CA GLN A 377 -45.49 -10.06 7.76
C GLN A 377 -44.45 -11.05 7.26
N TYR A 378 -44.36 -11.20 5.95
CA TYR A 378 -43.39 -12.07 5.30
C TYR A 378 -42.60 -11.34 4.23
N LEU A 379 -41.31 -11.65 4.13
CA LEU A 379 -40.44 -11.22 3.04
C LEU A 379 -39.96 -12.42 2.26
N VAL A 380 -39.98 -12.29 0.93
CA VAL A 380 -39.52 -13.32 0.01
C VAL A 380 -38.25 -12.82 -0.65
N TYR A 381 -37.15 -13.53 -0.42
CA TYR A 381 -35.83 -13.22 -0.93
C TYR A 381 -35.38 -14.25 -1.96
N GLU A 382 -34.38 -13.87 -2.76
CA GLU A 382 -33.61 -14.86 -3.51
C GLU A 382 -32.96 -15.89 -2.56
N TYR A 383 -32.89 -17.15 -2.98
CA TYR A 383 -32.24 -18.20 -2.20
C TYR A 383 -30.73 -18.22 -2.50
N CYS A 384 -29.91 -18.04 -1.46
CA CYS A 384 -28.45 -18.09 -1.55
C CYS A 384 -27.94 -19.50 -1.18
N ALA A 385 -27.64 -20.31 -2.20
CA ALA A 385 -27.31 -21.73 -2.02
C ALA A 385 -25.99 -22.00 -1.25
N GLY A 386 -25.06 -21.03 -1.22
CA GLY A 386 -23.82 -21.12 -0.46
C GLY A 386 -23.99 -20.97 1.05
N GLY A 387 -25.19 -20.63 1.52
CA GLY A 387 -25.48 -20.42 2.95
C GLY A 387 -24.85 -19.15 3.50
N ASN A 388 -24.73 -19.04 4.82
CA ASN A 388 -24.07 -17.91 5.47
C ASN A 388 -22.54 -18.12 5.59
N LEU A 389 -21.82 -17.01 5.68
CA LEU A 389 -20.37 -16.98 5.76
C LEU A 389 -19.84 -17.58 7.07
N ALA A 390 -20.58 -17.48 8.18
CA ALA A 390 -20.17 -18.07 9.46
C ALA A 390 -19.94 -19.58 9.33
N ASN A 391 -20.95 -20.29 8.79
CA ASN A 391 -20.88 -21.73 8.55
C ASN A 391 -19.77 -22.12 7.56
N ARG A 392 -19.43 -21.23 6.62
CA ARG A 392 -18.41 -21.47 5.60
C ARG A 392 -17.00 -21.23 6.12
N LEU A 393 -16.81 -20.22 6.97
CA LEU A 393 -15.52 -19.76 7.46
C LEU A 393 -15.09 -20.47 8.74
N LEU A 394 -15.99 -20.57 9.72
CA LEU A 394 -15.71 -21.11 11.06
C LEU A 394 -15.91 -22.63 11.13
N GLY A 395 -16.44 -23.21 10.03
CA GLY A 395 -16.84 -24.60 9.97
C GLY A 395 -18.18 -24.86 10.65
N ASN A 396 -18.74 -26.03 10.36
CA ASN A 396 -19.82 -26.60 11.13
C ASN A 396 -19.21 -27.80 11.87
N PRO A 397 -19.32 -27.92 13.21
CA PRO A 397 -18.76 -29.06 13.94
C PRO A 397 -19.26 -30.42 13.45
N SER A 398 -20.32 -30.44 12.62
CA SER A 398 -20.92 -31.64 12.03
C SER A 398 -20.54 -31.92 10.56
N ARG A 399 -19.58 -31.21 9.95
CA ARG A 399 -19.18 -31.45 8.54
C ARG A 399 -17.70 -31.84 8.40
N GLU A 400 -17.43 -32.75 7.46
CA GLU A 400 -16.09 -33.25 7.12
C GLU A 400 -15.11 -32.09 6.81
N PRO A 401 -13.90 -32.07 7.40
CA PRO A 401 -13.00 -30.90 7.43
C PRO A 401 -12.39 -30.46 6.08
N THR A 402 -12.50 -31.25 5.01
CA THR A 402 -11.52 -31.18 3.91
C THR A 402 -12.02 -30.59 2.58
N SER A 403 -13.31 -30.34 2.38
CA SER A 403 -13.82 -29.94 1.04
C SER A 403 -14.29 -28.48 0.89
N ASN A 404 -14.23 -27.65 1.94
CA ASN A 404 -14.95 -26.35 1.91
C ASN A 404 -14.22 -25.13 2.51
N VAL A 405 -12.90 -25.20 2.76
CA VAL A 405 -12.13 -24.04 3.26
C VAL A 405 -12.09 -22.92 2.21
N LEU A 406 -12.34 -21.68 2.63
CA LEU A 406 -12.18 -20.51 1.76
C LEU A 406 -10.70 -20.19 1.58
N THR A 407 -10.24 -20.21 0.33
CA THR A 407 -8.90 -19.73 -0.06
C THR A 407 -8.75 -18.24 0.23
N TRP A 408 -7.50 -17.77 0.36
CA TRP A 408 -7.21 -16.35 0.57
C TRP A 408 -7.85 -15.44 -0.49
N GLU A 409 -7.78 -15.84 -1.76
CA GLU A 409 -8.38 -15.10 -2.87
C GLU A 409 -9.91 -15.01 -2.75
N GLN A 410 -10.57 -16.11 -2.37
CA GLN A 410 -12.02 -16.12 -2.13
C GLN A 410 -12.40 -15.20 -0.95
N ARG A 411 -11.60 -15.19 0.13
CA ARG A 411 -11.83 -14.29 1.27
C ARG A 411 -11.72 -12.82 0.87
N LEU A 412 -10.73 -12.46 0.06
CA LEU A 412 -10.62 -11.10 -0.49
C LEU A 412 -11.78 -10.75 -1.43
N ARG A 413 -12.21 -11.67 -2.30
CA ARG A 413 -13.40 -11.47 -3.14
C ARG A 413 -14.67 -11.23 -2.31
N ILE A 414 -14.86 -12.00 -1.24
CA ILE A 414 -15.95 -11.82 -0.28
C ILE A 414 -15.86 -10.45 0.39
N ALA A 415 -14.69 -10.06 0.90
CA ALA A 415 -14.47 -8.75 1.53
C ALA A 415 -14.79 -7.59 0.56
N VAL A 416 -14.31 -7.65 -0.69
CA VAL A 416 -14.62 -6.66 -1.72
C VAL A 416 -16.14 -6.60 -1.98
N GLY A 417 -16.80 -7.75 -2.07
CA GLY A 417 -18.25 -7.81 -2.26
C GLY A 417 -19.03 -7.15 -1.12
N ILE A 418 -18.65 -7.41 0.13
CA ILE A 418 -19.24 -6.77 1.31
C ILE A 418 -19.06 -5.25 1.26
N ALA A 419 -17.84 -4.79 0.99
CA ALA A 419 -17.53 -3.36 0.90
C ALA A 419 -18.36 -2.65 -0.18
N ARG A 420 -18.54 -3.28 -1.36
CA ARG A 420 -19.41 -2.77 -2.43
C ARG A 420 -20.87 -2.68 -1.98
N GLY A 421 -21.39 -3.73 -1.36
CA GLY A 421 -22.77 -3.74 -0.85
C GLY A 421 -23.04 -2.65 0.18
N LEU A 422 -22.12 -2.46 1.14
CA LEU A 422 -22.24 -1.40 2.14
C LEU A 422 -22.14 -0.01 1.52
N LEU A 423 -21.21 0.19 0.60
CA LEU A 423 -21.04 1.47 -0.08
C LEU A 423 -22.28 1.84 -0.91
N PHE A 424 -22.89 0.84 -1.57
CA PHE A 424 -24.15 1.02 -2.29
C PHE A 424 -25.30 1.43 -1.36
N LEU A 425 -25.44 0.78 -0.19
CA LEU A 425 -26.47 1.16 0.80
C LEU A 425 -26.27 2.60 1.31
N GLN A 426 -25.02 2.99 1.57
CA GLN A 426 -24.68 4.34 2.00
C GLN A 426 -24.99 5.40 0.93
N ASN A 427 -24.69 5.11 -0.33
CA ASN A 427 -24.84 6.04 -1.46
C ASN A 427 -26.16 5.89 -2.22
N ASN A 428 -27.12 5.13 -1.69
CA ASN A 428 -28.37 4.84 -2.37
C ASN A 428 -29.15 6.13 -2.68
N LEU A 429 -29.60 6.25 -3.94
CA LEU A 429 -30.32 7.42 -4.48
C LEU A 429 -31.66 7.67 -3.77
N MET A 430 -32.22 6.65 -3.11
CA MET A 430 -33.47 6.77 -2.33
C MET A 430 -33.25 7.19 -0.88
N GLY A 431 -32.01 7.52 -0.49
CA GLY A 431 -31.60 7.94 0.85
C GLY A 431 -30.54 7.01 1.45
N LYS A 432 -29.61 7.58 2.22
CA LYS A 432 -28.55 6.83 2.91
C LYS A 432 -29.16 5.78 3.84
N MET A 433 -28.86 4.50 3.58
CA MET A 433 -29.25 3.40 4.45
C MET A 433 -28.04 2.86 5.21
N ILE A 434 -28.21 2.67 6.50
CA ILE A 434 -27.26 1.97 7.36
C ILE A 434 -27.75 0.53 7.46
N HIS A 435 -26.88 -0.44 7.15
CA HIS A 435 -27.21 -1.86 7.28
C HIS A 435 -27.49 -2.21 8.74
N GLY A 436 -26.63 -1.76 9.64
CA GLY A 436 -26.81 -1.82 11.08
C GLY A 436 -26.56 -3.19 11.69
N ASP A 437 -26.60 -4.30 10.95
CA ASP A 437 -26.35 -5.68 11.45
C ASP A 437 -25.27 -6.47 10.66
N VAL A 438 -24.16 -5.83 10.29
CA VAL A 438 -23.10 -6.53 9.53
C VAL A 438 -22.44 -7.58 10.43
N LYS A 439 -22.54 -8.86 10.06
CA LYS A 439 -21.91 -10.00 10.75
C LYS A 439 -21.89 -11.23 9.84
N LEU A 440 -21.07 -12.22 10.16
CA LEU A 440 -20.90 -13.43 9.34
C LEU A 440 -22.20 -14.18 9.05
N THR A 441 -23.17 -14.18 9.96
CA THR A 441 -24.46 -14.87 9.76
C THR A 441 -25.41 -14.13 8.81
N ASN A 442 -25.21 -12.82 8.61
CA ASN A 442 -26.00 -11.99 7.68
C ASN A 442 -25.30 -11.78 6.32
N ILE A 443 -24.08 -12.30 6.16
CA ILE A 443 -23.38 -12.33 4.87
C ILE A 443 -23.65 -13.71 4.25
N LEU A 444 -24.47 -13.74 3.21
CA LEU A 444 -24.79 -14.96 2.47
C LEU A 444 -23.87 -15.11 1.27
N LEU A 445 -23.70 -16.36 0.83
CA LEU A 445 -22.92 -16.73 -0.35
C LEU A 445 -23.86 -17.28 -1.41
N ASN A 446 -23.77 -16.76 -2.63
CA ASN A 446 -24.49 -17.33 -3.77
C ASN A 446 -23.81 -18.61 -4.28
N GLU A 447 -24.33 -19.19 -5.36
CA GLU A 447 -23.79 -20.42 -5.98
C GLU A 447 -22.33 -20.28 -6.45
N LYS A 448 -21.87 -19.05 -6.72
CA LYS A 448 -20.50 -18.72 -7.15
C LYS A 448 -19.58 -18.34 -5.98
N LEU A 449 -20.05 -18.47 -4.72
CA LEU A 449 -19.37 -18.01 -3.51
C LEU A 449 -19.13 -16.49 -3.47
N GLU A 450 -19.98 -15.71 -4.15
CA GLU A 450 -19.95 -14.25 -4.06
C GLU A 450 -20.79 -13.78 -2.87
N ALA A 451 -20.30 -12.78 -2.15
CA ALA A 451 -20.94 -12.27 -0.95
C ALA A 451 -22.17 -11.41 -1.25
N LYS A 452 -23.26 -11.65 -0.51
CA LYS A 452 -24.49 -10.87 -0.51
C LYS A 452 -24.92 -10.51 0.91
N LEU A 453 -25.07 -9.23 1.20
CA LEU A 453 -25.59 -8.76 2.49
C LEU A 453 -27.10 -8.98 2.56
N SER A 454 -27.55 -9.66 3.61
CA SER A 454 -28.96 -9.90 3.91
C SER A 454 -29.45 -8.97 5.02
N ASP A 455 -30.75 -8.98 5.31
CA ASP A 455 -31.33 -8.33 6.49
C ASP A 455 -31.20 -6.79 6.58
N TYR A 456 -30.72 -6.13 5.54
CA TYR A 456 -30.76 -4.65 5.39
C TYR A 456 -32.17 -4.07 5.21
N ALA A 457 -33.16 -4.93 4.90
CA ALA A 457 -34.54 -4.56 4.57
C ALA A 457 -35.43 -4.27 5.79
N LEU A 458 -35.01 -4.69 6.98
CA LEU A 458 -35.80 -4.58 8.21
C LEU A 458 -35.03 -3.76 9.24
N PRO A 459 -35.67 -2.83 9.96
CA PRO A 459 -35.01 -2.18 11.07
C PRO A 459 -34.72 -3.19 12.18
N GLN A 460 -33.54 -3.05 12.77
CA GLN A 460 -33.16 -3.79 13.97
C GLN A 460 -34.14 -3.47 15.11
N ALA A 461 -34.54 -4.49 15.86
CA ALA A 461 -35.26 -4.27 17.12
C ALA A 461 -34.36 -3.42 18.04
N LYS A 462 -34.86 -2.28 18.53
CA LYS A 462 -34.23 -1.64 19.68
C LYS A 462 -34.43 -2.59 20.86
N ASN A 463 -33.36 -3.19 21.36
CA ASN A 463 -33.38 -3.92 22.63
C ASN A 463 -33.65 -2.91 23.76
N GLU A 464 -34.91 -2.55 23.97
CA GLU A 464 -35.37 -1.73 25.10
C GLU A 464 -35.74 -2.62 26.31
N ARG A 465 -35.46 -3.94 26.27
CA ARG A 465 -35.90 -4.89 27.31
C ARG A 465 -34.82 -5.80 27.89
N SER A 466 -33.54 -5.65 27.55
CA SER A 466 -32.46 -6.22 28.37
C SER A 466 -32.10 -5.22 29.48
N SER A 467 -32.95 -5.15 30.51
CA SER A 467 -32.65 -4.53 31.80
C SER A 467 -31.68 -5.38 32.64
N SER A 468 -30.70 -6.00 31.98
CA SER A 468 -29.48 -6.53 32.58
C SER A 468 -28.35 -5.64 32.06
N SER A 469 -27.58 -5.08 32.98
CA SER A 469 -26.54 -4.06 32.81
C SER A 469 -25.33 -4.45 31.92
N VAL A 470 -25.50 -5.33 30.94
CA VAL A 470 -24.42 -5.97 30.17
C VAL A 470 -24.41 -5.60 28.67
N ASP A 471 -25.54 -5.20 28.06
CA ASP A 471 -25.58 -4.84 26.62
C ASP A 471 -25.81 -3.35 26.37
N ARG A 472 -24.86 -2.51 26.78
CA ARG A 472 -24.70 -1.20 26.13
C ARG A 472 -23.79 -1.40 24.92
N GLU A 473 -24.35 -1.85 23.80
CA GLU A 473 -23.67 -1.66 22.52
C GLU A 473 -23.31 -0.18 22.40
N SER A 474 -22.01 0.11 22.41
CA SER A 474 -21.53 1.49 22.34
C SER A 474 -21.98 2.11 21.01
N ALA A 475 -22.19 3.42 20.95
CA ALA A 475 -22.55 4.10 19.70
C ALA A 475 -21.56 3.78 18.55
N SER A 476 -20.30 3.50 18.91
CA SER A 476 -19.23 3.03 18.06
C SER A 476 -19.54 1.69 17.36
N GLN A 477 -20.15 0.73 18.07
CA GLN A 477 -20.50 -0.60 17.54
C GLN A 477 -21.70 -0.58 16.59
N ARG A 478 -22.42 0.54 16.46
CA ARG A 478 -23.56 0.68 15.53
C ARG A 478 -23.15 1.09 14.11
N ASP A 479 -21.88 1.41 13.90
CA ASP A 479 -21.33 1.78 12.60
C ASP A 479 -20.99 0.54 11.76
N ASP A 480 -21.50 0.50 10.53
CA ASP A 480 -21.23 -0.59 9.58
C ASP A 480 -19.74 -0.76 9.28
N ARG A 481 -18.95 0.31 9.31
CA ARG A 481 -17.49 0.22 9.13
C ARG A 481 -16.83 -0.56 10.25
N TYR A 482 -17.24 -0.31 11.49
CA TYR A 482 -16.72 -1.05 12.65
C TYR A 482 -17.07 -2.53 12.54
N LYS A 483 -18.34 -2.83 12.30
CA LYS A 483 -18.82 -4.21 12.15
C LYS A 483 -18.15 -4.92 10.98
N PHE A 484 -17.89 -4.20 9.89
CA PHE A 484 -17.14 -4.75 8.76
C PHE A 484 -15.67 -5.00 9.11
N GLY A 485 -15.03 -4.12 9.89
CA GLY A 485 -13.69 -4.35 10.44
C GLY A 485 -13.58 -5.64 11.26
N VAL A 486 -14.59 -5.91 12.09
CA VAL A 486 -14.71 -7.18 12.83
C VAL A 486 -14.77 -8.36 11.86
N VAL A 487 -15.62 -8.30 10.83
CA VAL A 487 -15.71 -9.34 9.80
C VAL A 487 -14.38 -9.55 9.06
N LEU A 488 -13.63 -8.48 8.78
CA LEU A 488 -12.29 -8.60 8.18
C LEU A 488 -11.32 -9.35 9.08
N LEU A 489 -11.31 -9.07 10.39
CA LEU A 489 -10.49 -9.82 11.35
C LEU A 489 -10.88 -11.31 11.37
N GLN A 490 -12.17 -11.62 11.33
CA GLN A 490 -12.65 -13.01 11.26
C GLN A 490 -12.23 -13.69 9.95
N LEU A 491 -12.31 -12.99 8.81
CA LEU A 491 -11.83 -13.50 7.53
C LEU A 491 -10.32 -13.76 7.53
N LEU A 492 -9.51 -12.93 8.20
CA LEU A 492 -8.06 -13.14 8.30
C LEU A 492 -7.71 -14.34 9.17
N THR A 493 -8.43 -14.51 10.28
CA THR A 493 -8.03 -15.38 11.39
C THR A 493 -8.78 -16.70 11.44
N GLY A 494 -9.95 -16.78 10.81
CA GLY A 494 -10.86 -17.93 10.95
C GLY A 494 -11.44 -18.09 12.36
N ARG A 495 -11.35 -17.06 13.20
CA ARG A 495 -11.80 -17.11 14.61
C ARG A 495 -13.12 -16.38 14.81
N GLU A 496 -13.90 -16.81 15.81
CA GLU A 496 -15.01 -16.03 16.33
C GLU A 496 -14.52 -14.88 17.21
N VAL A 497 -15.24 -13.76 17.20
CA VAL A 497 -15.07 -12.69 18.18
C VAL A 497 -16.06 -12.96 19.31
N ILE A 498 -15.57 -13.55 20.40
CA ILE A 498 -16.42 -13.86 21.56
C ILE A 498 -16.61 -12.55 22.33
N ASN A 499 -17.84 -12.03 22.37
CA ASN A 499 -18.25 -11.00 23.33
C ASN A 499 -18.35 -11.64 24.73
N SER A 500 -17.20 -11.96 25.29
CA SER A 500 -17.08 -12.48 26.64
C SER A 500 -17.12 -11.28 27.60
N SER A 501 -18.05 -11.30 28.57
CA SER A 501 -18.04 -10.38 29.72
C SER A 501 -16.85 -10.62 30.67
N ASP A 502 -15.97 -11.55 30.33
CA ASP A 502 -14.76 -11.90 31.04
C ASP A 502 -13.56 -11.20 30.38
N HIS A 503 -12.95 -10.26 31.10
CA HIS A 503 -11.78 -9.45 30.67
C HIS A 503 -10.46 -10.25 30.60
N SER A 504 -10.51 -11.57 30.64
CA SER A 504 -9.36 -12.47 30.79
C SER A 504 -8.87 -13.11 29.48
N ILE A 505 -9.60 -12.96 28.37
CA ILE A 505 -9.17 -13.35 27.02
C ILE A 505 -9.04 -12.08 26.17
N PRO A 506 -7.87 -11.78 25.57
CA PRO A 506 -7.74 -10.63 24.69
C PRO A 506 -8.77 -10.74 23.56
N ASP A 507 -9.60 -9.71 23.40
CA ASP A 507 -10.47 -9.58 22.23
C ASP A 507 -9.57 -9.70 20.97
N LEU A 508 -10.05 -10.34 19.91
CA LEU A 508 -9.32 -10.48 18.64
C LEU A 508 -8.85 -9.11 18.13
N ILE A 509 -9.61 -8.06 18.46
CA ILE A 509 -9.28 -6.66 18.22
C ILE A 509 -8.03 -6.23 19.01
N ASP A 510 -7.94 -6.58 20.29
CA ASP A 510 -6.81 -6.24 21.15
C ASP A 510 -5.55 -7.03 20.77
N GLU A 511 -5.68 -8.31 20.42
CA GLU A 511 -4.59 -9.14 19.88
C GLU A 511 -4.03 -8.51 18.59
N ALA A 512 -4.90 -8.13 17.65
CA ALA A 512 -4.51 -7.46 16.41
C ALA A 512 -3.82 -6.10 16.66
N ARG A 513 -4.32 -5.32 17.63
CA ARG A 513 -3.70 -4.03 18.02
C ARG A 513 -2.34 -4.23 18.68
N ALA A 514 -2.18 -5.24 19.53
CA ALA A 514 -0.93 -5.51 20.22
C ALA A 514 0.19 -5.86 19.22
N LEU A 515 -0.11 -6.65 18.20
CA LEU A 515 0.84 -7.01 17.14
C LEU A 515 1.32 -5.77 16.34
N LEU A 516 0.42 -4.81 16.11
CA LEU A 516 0.78 -3.55 15.47
C LEU A 516 1.78 -2.73 16.31
N LEU A 517 1.64 -2.75 17.64
CA LEU A 517 2.51 -2.00 18.55
C LEU A 517 3.87 -2.67 18.77
N GLN A 518 3.94 -4.00 18.62
CA GLN A 518 5.16 -4.78 18.86
C GLN A 518 6.05 -4.91 17.62
N GLY A 519 5.58 -4.51 16.43
CA GLY A 519 6.35 -4.62 15.17
C GLY A 519 6.63 -6.08 14.77
N GLY A 520 5.81 -7.02 15.26
CA GLY A 520 6.01 -8.45 15.10
C GLY A 520 5.45 -9.03 13.80
N ASP A 521 5.78 -10.29 13.54
CA ASP A 521 5.24 -11.09 12.44
C ASP A 521 3.73 -11.34 12.64
N SER A 522 2.94 -11.00 11.63
CA SER A 522 1.47 -11.18 11.63
C SER A 522 1.01 -12.57 11.21
N SER A 523 1.95 -13.47 10.84
CA SER A 523 1.65 -14.85 10.48
C SER A 523 0.90 -15.62 11.57
N GLY A 524 1.14 -15.32 12.84
CA GLY A 524 0.46 -15.96 13.98
C GLY A 524 -1.05 -15.68 14.09
N LEU A 525 -1.53 -14.63 13.43
CA LEU A 525 -2.96 -14.32 13.32
C LEU A 525 -3.63 -15.03 12.15
N ALA A 526 -2.87 -15.47 11.14
CA ALA A 526 -3.45 -16.06 9.95
C ALA A 526 -4.22 -17.34 10.30
N ASP A 527 -5.37 -17.52 9.65
CA ASP A 527 -6.16 -18.72 9.80
C ASP A 527 -5.29 -19.97 9.50
N PRO A 528 -5.14 -20.89 10.47
CA PRO A 528 -4.35 -22.11 10.27
C PRO A 528 -4.82 -22.92 9.07
N LEU A 529 -6.10 -22.87 8.70
CA LEU A 529 -6.67 -23.57 7.56
C LEU A 529 -6.17 -23.04 6.20
N LEU A 530 -5.57 -21.85 6.16
CA LEU A 530 -4.90 -21.36 4.96
C LEU A 530 -3.56 -22.07 4.71
N ASN A 531 -2.99 -22.77 5.70
CA ASN A 531 -1.73 -23.53 5.59
C ASN A 531 -0.56 -22.69 5.00
N GLY A 532 -0.49 -21.40 5.34
CA GLY A 532 0.53 -20.49 4.79
C GLY A 532 0.31 -20.06 3.33
N VAL A 533 -0.79 -20.50 2.68
CA VAL A 533 -1.13 -20.16 1.30
C VAL A 533 -1.89 -18.82 1.24
N TYR A 534 -1.15 -17.74 1.47
CA TYR A 534 -1.63 -16.36 1.32
C TYR A 534 -0.45 -15.42 1.05
N ASN A 535 -0.71 -14.28 0.41
CA ASN A 535 0.32 -13.27 0.22
C ASN A 535 0.46 -12.41 1.48
N ALA A 536 1.62 -12.48 2.13
CA ALA A 536 1.90 -11.79 3.40
C ALA A 536 1.69 -10.27 3.34
N ILE A 537 2.04 -9.63 2.22
CA ILE A 537 1.87 -8.18 2.02
C ILE A 537 0.38 -7.83 2.01
N THR A 538 -0.41 -8.57 1.22
CA THR A 538 -1.86 -8.35 1.14
C THR A 538 -2.55 -8.66 2.47
N PHE A 539 -2.11 -9.70 3.18
CA PHE A 539 -2.61 -10.07 4.50
C PHE A 539 -2.36 -8.93 5.50
N GLN A 540 -1.14 -8.42 5.57
CA GLN A 540 -0.78 -7.31 6.45
C GLN A 540 -1.60 -6.05 6.15
N ARG A 541 -1.79 -5.72 4.86
CA ARG A 541 -2.60 -4.57 4.45
C ARG A 541 -4.06 -4.70 4.89
N VAL A 542 -4.65 -5.87 4.74
CA VAL A 542 -6.04 -6.12 5.16
C VAL A 542 -6.17 -6.17 6.68
N LEU A 543 -5.17 -6.70 7.40
CA LEU A 543 -5.11 -6.66 8.86
C LEU A 543 -5.08 -5.22 9.38
N LEU A 544 -4.20 -4.38 8.82
CA LEU A 544 -4.14 -2.95 9.13
C LEU A 544 -5.49 -2.28 8.89
N LEU A 545 -6.09 -2.51 7.72
CA LEU A 545 -7.40 -1.95 7.38
C LEU A 545 -8.48 -2.36 8.39
N ALA A 546 -8.49 -3.62 8.82
CA ALA A 546 -9.42 -4.13 9.83
C ALA A 546 -9.24 -3.45 11.20
N ILE A 547 -8.00 -3.19 11.62
CA ILE A 547 -7.68 -2.46 12.85
C ILE A 547 -8.20 -1.01 12.80
N PHE A 548 -8.05 -0.32 11.66
CA PHE A 548 -8.59 1.05 11.52
C PHE A 548 -10.11 1.07 11.48
N CYS A 549 -10.73 0.11 10.80
CA CYS A 549 -12.19 -0.03 10.80
C CYS A 549 -12.73 -0.21 12.23
N THR A 550 -12.01 -0.93 13.09
CA THR A 550 -12.39 -1.18 14.48
C THR A 550 -11.94 -0.08 15.46
N ALA A 551 -11.52 1.11 14.99
CA ALA A 551 -11.17 2.24 15.85
C ALA A 551 -12.32 2.63 16.79
N ALA A 552 -11.99 3.03 18.03
CA ALA A 552 -12.98 3.38 19.04
C ALA A 552 -13.78 4.64 18.66
N GLN A 553 -13.13 5.61 18.03
CA GLN A 553 -13.78 6.83 17.55
C GLN A 553 -14.19 6.66 16.09
N GLU A 554 -15.44 7.03 15.77
CA GLU A 554 -15.99 6.92 14.42
C GLU A 554 -15.15 7.68 13.37
N ARG A 555 -14.67 8.88 13.73
CA ARG A 555 -13.87 9.75 12.85
C ARG A 555 -12.48 9.19 12.50
N GLU A 556 -11.99 8.20 13.25
CA GLU A 556 -10.70 7.55 13.01
C GLU A 556 -10.83 6.37 12.04
N ARG A 557 -12.06 6.00 11.67
CA ARG A 557 -12.33 4.90 10.76
C ARG A 557 -12.22 5.38 9.31
N PRO A 558 -11.64 4.58 8.41
CA PRO A 558 -11.58 4.89 6.99
C PRO A 558 -12.98 4.90 6.39
N THR A 559 -13.20 5.68 5.33
CA THR A 559 -14.52 5.69 4.66
C THR A 559 -14.77 4.38 3.92
N LEU A 560 -16.03 4.05 3.59
CA LEU A 560 -16.34 2.83 2.83
C LEU A 560 -15.68 2.84 1.44
N GLU A 561 -15.50 4.03 0.84
CA GLU A 561 -14.75 4.22 -0.41
C GLU A 561 -13.26 3.85 -0.22
N GLU A 562 -12.62 4.35 0.84
CA GLU A 562 -11.23 4.03 1.16
C GLU A 562 -11.04 2.54 1.47
N ILE A 563 -11.98 1.94 2.22
CA ILE A 563 -11.98 0.51 2.52
C ILE A 563 -12.08 -0.32 1.24
N LEU A 564 -13.04 0.00 0.36
CA LEU A 564 -13.24 -0.71 -0.90
C LEU A 564 -12.01 -0.60 -1.80
N LEU A 565 -11.44 0.59 -1.93
CA LEU A 565 -10.22 0.82 -2.70
C LEU A 565 -9.06 -0.06 -2.19
N LYS A 566 -8.81 -0.05 -0.88
CA LYS A 566 -7.70 -0.82 -0.29
C LYS A 566 -7.90 -2.33 -0.42
N LEU A 567 -9.12 -2.82 -0.36
CA LEU A 567 -9.43 -4.23 -0.63
C LEU A 567 -9.27 -4.58 -2.12
N GLN A 568 -9.61 -3.68 -3.04
CA GLN A 568 -9.38 -3.87 -4.48
C GLN A 568 -7.90 -3.88 -4.83
N GLU A 569 -7.12 -2.95 -4.27
CA GLU A 569 -5.66 -2.95 -4.36
C GLU A 569 -5.11 -4.29 -3.86
N ALA A 570 -5.48 -4.73 -2.66
CA ALA A 570 -5.04 -6.02 -2.10
C ALA A 570 -5.39 -7.22 -3.00
N ARG A 571 -6.56 -7.20 -3.64
CA ARG A 571 -6.98 -8.25 -4.58
C ARG A 571 -6.18 -8.23 -5.88
N ALA A 572 -5.75 -7.06 -6.37
CA ALA A 572 -5.00 -6.93 -7.62
C ALA A 572 -3.57 -7.51 -7.55
N PHE A 573 -3.08 -7.82 -6.36
CA PHE A 573 -1.79 -8.50 -6.12
C PHE A 573 -1.90 -10.04 -6.13
N LEU A 574 -3.10 -10.59 -6.32
CA LEU A 574 -3.35 -12.02 -6.56
C LEU A 574 -3.60 -12.26 -8.04
#